data_AF-A0A2X3K755-F1
#
_entry.id   AF-A0A2X3K755-F1
#
_cell.length_a   1.000
_cell.length_b   1.000
_cell.length_c   1.000
_cell.angle_alpha   90.00
_cell.angle_beta   90.00
_cell.angle_gamma   90.00
#
_symmetry.space_group_name_H-M   'P 1'
#
loop_
_entity.id
_entity.type
_entity.pdbx_description
1 polymer ?
#
loop_
_entity_poly.entity_id
_entity_poly.type
_entity_poly.pdbx_seq_one_letter_code
_entity_poly.pdbx_strand_id
1 'polypeptide(L)'
;MVAAIASRIIPEHGVEVGFFAGLSTLALVAAMDMTNGGLYASIMQQYGTKEEAGAFVLMSLESGPLMTMIILGTAGIASFEPHVFVGAVLPFLVGFALGNLDPELREFFSKAVQTLIPFFAFALGNTIDLTVIAQTGLLGILLGVAVIIVTGIPLIIADKLIGGGDGTAGIAASSSAGAAVATPVLIAEMVPAFKPMAPAATSLVATAVIVTSILVPILTSIWSRKVKARAAKIEILGTVK
;
A
#
# COMPACT_ATOMS: atom_id res chain seq x y z
N MET A 1 -1.87 13.91 4.55
CA MET A 1 -2.19 15.05 3.67
C MET A 1 -3.48 14.82 2.87
N VAL A 2 -3.57 13.73 2.08
CA VAL A 2 -4.77 13.40 1.29
C VAL A 2 -6.04 13.44 2.13
N ALA A 3 -6.05 12.79 3.29
CA ALA A 3 -7.20 12.81 4.21
C ALA A 3 -7.66 14.23 4.59
N ALA A 4 -6.73 15.12 4.95
CA ALA A 4 -7.03 16.48 5.37
C ALA A 4 -7.53 17.37 4.23
N ILE A 5 -7.16 17.06 2.97
CA ILE A 5 -7.68 17.74 1.79
C ILE A 5 -9.05 17.17 1.45
N ALA A 6 -9.15 15.84 1.37
CA ALA A 6 -10.37 15.11 1.06
C ALA A 6 -11.51 15.47 2.03
N SER A 7 -11.24 15.57 3.33
CA SER A 7 -12.25 15.94 4.33
C SER A 7 -12.83 17.34 4.17
N ARG A 8 -12.19 18.22 3.38
CA ARG A 8 -12.67 19.58 3.11
C ARG A 8 -13.45 19.69 1.79
N ILE A 9 -13.29 18.72 0.89
CA ILE A 9 -13.84 18.79 -0.47
C ILE A 9 -14.84 17.68 -0.78
N ILE A 10 -14.75 16.55 -0.06
CA ILE A 10 -15.67 15.41 -0.17
C ILE A 10 -16.70 15.52 0.95
N PRO A 11 -18.00 15.31 0.66
CA PRO A 11 -19.02 15.28 1.69
C PRO A 11 -18.71 14.23 2.78
N GLU A 12 -19.15 14.48 4.01
CA GLU A 12 -18.89 13.59 5.15
C GLU A 12 -19.40 12.15 4.92
N HIS A 13 -20.50 11.99 4.18
CA HIS A 13 -21.08 10.69 3.82
C HIS A 13 -20.53 10.11 2.50
N GLY A 14 -19.55 10.77 1.88
CA GLY A 14 -19.07 10.45 0.54
C GLY A 14 -19.97 11.04 -0.55
N VAL A 15 -19.56 10.85 -1.80
CA VAL A 15 -20.35 11.26 -2.96
C VAL A 15 -21.40 10.20 -3.25
N GLU A 16 -22.67 10.58 -3.27
CA GLU A 16 -23.79 9.62 -3.46
C GLU A 16 -24.24 9.48 -4.91
N VAL A 17 -24.02 10.52 -5.74
CA VAL A 17 -24.57 10.60 -7.10
C VAL A 17 -23.53 11.04 -8.13
N GLY A 18 -23.77 10.67 -9.39
CA GLY A 18 -22.94 11.05 -10.52
C GLY A 18 -21.68 10.22 -10.67
N PHE A 19 -20.76 10.70 -11.50
CA PHE A 19 -19.55 9.95 -11.87
C PHE A 19 -18.65 9.57 -10.67
N PHE A 20 -18.61 10.42 -9.64
CA PHE A 20 -17.80 10.19 -8.45
C PHE A 20 -18.55 9.41 -7.34
N ALA A 21 -19.75 8.88 -7.62
CA ALA A 21 -20.53 8.14 -6.63
C ALA A 21 -19.72 6.99 -6.02
N GLY A 22 -19.78 6.87 -4.69
CA GLY A 22 -19.00 5.93 -3.90
C GLY A 22 -17.64 6.47 -3.42
N LEU A 23 -17.12 7.55 -4.01
CA LEU A 23 -15.88 8.17 -3.55
C LEU A 23 -16.10 8.81 -2.18
N SER A 24 -15.26 8.45 -1.23
CA SER A 24 -15.29 8.98 0.13
C SER A 24 -13.87 9.22 0.64
N THR A 25 -13.73 10.01 1.71
CA THR A 25 -12.44 10.15 2.39
C THR A 25 -11.95 8.80 2.93
N LEU A 26 -12.87 7.93 3.38
CA LEU A 26 -12.54 6.57 3.79
C LEU A 26 -11.96 5.74 2.64
N ALA A 27 -12.58 5.78 1.45
CA ALA A 27 -12.09 5.07 0.27
C ALA A 27 -10.69 5.55 -0.14
N LEU A 28 -10.46 6.87 -0.12
CA LEU A 28 -9.15 7.44 -0.46
C LEU A 28 -8.06 7.05 0.53
N VAL A 29 -8.34 7.14 1.83
CA VAL A 29 -7.37 6.80 2.87
C VAL A 29 -7.04 5.32 2.80
N ALA A 30 -8.06 4.45 2.84
CA ALA A 30 -7.85 2.99 2.80
C ALA A 30 -7.15 2.53 1.52
N ALA A 31 -7.37 3.20 0.37
CA ALA A 31 -6.66 2.84 -0.86
C ALA A 31 -5.18 3.26 -0.86
N MET A 32 -4.80 4.29 -0.11
CA MET A 32 -3.49 4.94 -0.23
C MET A 32 -2.54 4.67 0.94
N ASP A 33 -3.03 4.27 2.10
CA ASP A 33 -2.22 4.16 3.32
C ASP A 33 -1.55 2.80 3.53
N MET A 34 -1.87 1.80 2.70
CA MET A 34 -1.35 0.45 2.83
C MET A 34 -0.60 0.00 1.58
N THR A 35 0.72 -0.18 1.68
CA THR A 35 1.54 -0.77 0.62
C THR A 35 1.37 -2.29 0.55
N ASN A 36 1.27 -2.85 -0.67
CA ASN A 36 1.31 -4.30 -0.86
C ASN A 36 2.73 -4.84 -0.64
N GLY A 37 3.07 -5.19 0.60
CA GLY A 37 4.40 -5.68 0.99
C GLY A 37 4.83 -6.95 0.25
N GLY A 38 3.91 -7.87 -0.04
CA GLY A 38 4.22 -9.10 -0.80
C GLY A 38 4.60 -8.80 -2.25
N LEU A 39 3.84 -7.91 -2.90
CA LEU A 39 4.14 -7.43 -4.24
C LEU A 39 5.47 -6.68 -4.26
N TYR A 40 5.67 -5.74 -3.34
CA TYR A 40 6.91 -4.99 -3.17
C TYR A 40 8.12 -5.93 -3.03
N ALA A 41 8.06 -6.88 -2.10
CA ALA A 41 9.14 -7.84 -1.87
C ALA A 41 9.47 -8.64 -3.14
N SER A 42 8.45 -9.11 -3.86
CA SER A 42 8.64 -9.87 -5.10
C SER A 42 9.32 -9.06 -6.21
N ILE A 43 8.97 -7.78 -6.35
CA ILE A 43 9.55 -6.86 -7.33
C ILE A 43 10.99 -6.52 -6.93
N MET A 44 11.22 -6.20 -5.65
CA MET A 44 12.53 -5.78 -5.17
C MET A 44 13.55 -6.91 -5.13
N GLN A 45 13.13 -8.16 -5.00
CA GLN A 45 14.02 -9.31 -5.23
C GLN A 45 14.59 -9.36 -6.65
N GLN A 46 13.84 -8.88 -7.65
CA GLN A 46 14.27 -8.87 -9.05
C GLN A 46 15.02 -7.58 -9.41
N TYR A 47 14.56 -6.44 -8.91
CA TYR A 47 15.01 -5.14 -9.41
C TYR A 47 15.90 -4.36 -8.44
N GLY A 48 15.84 -4.64 -7.15
CA GLY A 48 16.59 -3.94 -6.11
C GLY A 48 17.60 -4.80 -5.36
N THR A 49 18.05 -4.28 -4.23
CA THR A 49 19.02 -4.89 -3.31
C THR A 49 18.32 -5.77 -2.27
N LYS A 50 19.12 -6.58 -1.54
CA LYS A 50 18.58 -7.43 -0.46
C LYS A 50 18.03 -6.57 0.69
N GLU A 51 18.70 -5.47 0.97
CA GLU A 51 18.35 -4.51 2.00
C GLU A 51 17.01 -3.84 1.66
N GLU A 52 16.85 -3.37 0.42
CA GLU A 52 15.59 -2.79 -0.05
C GLU A 52 14.45 -3.82 -0.07
N ALA A 53 14.69 -5.05 -0.49
CA ALA A 53 13.68 -6.11 -0.43
C ALA A 53 13.27 -6.44 1.01
N GLY A 54 14.20 -6.33 1.97
CA GLY A 54 13.95 -6.49 3.40
C GLY A 54 13.05 -5.40 4.00
N ALA A 55 12.93 -4.23 3.36
CA ALA A 55 12.09 -3.14 3.83
C ALA A 55 10.59 -3.50 3.88
N PHE A 56 10.15 -4.56 3.19
CA PHE A 56 8.75 -5.02 3.25
C PHE A 56 8.31 -5.36 4.69
N VAL A 57 9.25 -5.76 5.56
CA VAL A 57 8.96 -6.02 6.98
C VAL A 57 8.45 -4.77 7.68
N LEU A 58 9.04 -3.61 7.37
CA LEU A 58 8.58 -2.32 7.90
C LEU A 58 7.24 -1.92 7.28
N MET A 59 7.03 -2.17 5.98
CA MET A 59 5.73 -1.91 5.32
C MET A 59 4.59 -2.76 5.92
N SER A 60 4.92 -3.91 6.50
CA SER A 60 3.93 -4.76 7.18
C SER A 60 3.35 -4.08 8.44
N LEU A 61 4.02 -3.07 9.01
CA LEU A 61 3.50 -2.23 10.10
C LEU A 61 2.29 -1.40 9.68
N GLU A 62 2.23 -1.05 8.40
CA GLU A 62 1.12 -0.29 7.83
C GLU A 62 -0.07 -1.21 7.54
N SER A 63 0.08 -2.53 7.69
CA SER A 63 -0.99 -3.47 7.38
C SER A 63 -2.11 -3.48 8.42
N GLY A 64 -3.34 -3.29 7.96
CA GLY A 64 -4.57 -3.32 8.78
C GLY A 64 -5.17 -1.92 8.98
N PRO A 65 -6.21 -1.79 9.83
CA PRO A 65 -6.90 -0.52 10.03
C PRO A 65 -6.07 0.52 10.80
N LEU A 66 -4.92 0.14 11.37
CA LEU A 66 -4.14 0.99 12.26
C LEU A 66 -3.78 2.34 11.63
N MET A 67 -3.15 2.33 10.45
CA MET A 67 -2.74 3.57 9.79
C MET A 67 -3.95 4.38 9.34
N THR A 68 -5.02 3.73 8.87
CA THR A 68 -6.27 4.41 8.55
C THR A 68 -6.85 5.12 9.76
N MET A 69 -6.88 4.47 10.92
CA MET A 69 -7.36 5.06 12.18
C MET A 69 -6.50 6.26 12.60
N ILE A 70 -5.18 6.15 12.51
CA ILE A 70 -4.26 7.26 12.81
C ILE A 70 -4.51 8.43 11.85
N ILE A 71 -4.64 8.15 10.55
CA ILE A 71 -4.82 9.18 9.52
C ILE A 71 -6.18 9.88 9.69
N LEU A 72 -7.27 9.12 9.86
CA LEU A 72 -8.60 9.69 10.08
C LEU A 72 -8.69 10.44 11.41
N GLY A 73 -8.05 9.92 12.45
CA GLY A 73 -7.95 10.55 13.77
C GLY A 73 -7.21 11.88 13.74
N THR A 74 -6.00 11.89 13.19
CA THR A 74 -5.16 13.09 13.12
C THR A 74 -5.68 14.13 12.12
N ALA A 75 -6.44 13.71 11.11
CA ALA A 75 -7.14 14.62 10.19
C ALA A 75 -8.44 15.20 10.78
N GLY A 76 -8.84 14.79 11.99
CA GLY A 76 -10.07 15.26 12.65
C GLY A 76 -11.36 14.72 12.05
N ILE A 77 -11.29 13.61 11.31
CA ILE A 77 -12.43 13.01 10.60
C ILE A 77 -13.18 12.02 11.49
N ALA A 78 -12.47 11.31 12.37
CA ALA A 78 -13.06 10.34 13.28
C ALA A 78 -12.30 10.30 14.62
N SER A 79 -12.97 9.89 15.69
CA SER A 79 -12.35 9.61 16.97
C SER A 79 -12.42 8.11 17.27
N PHE A 80 -11.31 7.52 17.67
CA PHE A 80 -11.22 6.10 17.98
C PHE A 80 -10.84 5.91 19.44
N GLU A 81 -11.42 4.90 20.09
CA GLU A 81 -11.05 4.55 21.44
C GLU A 81 -9.61 3.99 21.48
N PRO A 82 -8.74 4.43 22.41
CA PRO A 82 -7.34 4.00 22.47
C PRO A 82 -7.16 2.48 22.51
N HIS A 83 -8.09 1.75 23.12
CA HIS A 83 -8.02 0.30 23.26
C HIS A 83 -8.10 -0.44 21.90
N VAL A 84 -8.75 0.15 20.89
CA VAL A 84 -8.88 -0.44 19.55
C VAL A 84 -7.53 -0.44 18.82
N PHE A 85 -6.68 0.56 19.08
CA PHE A 85 -5.31 0.60 18.56
C PHE A 85 -4.43 -0.51 19.14
N VAL A 86 -4.67 -0.92 20.40
CA VAL A 86 -3.91 -2.00 21.04
C VAL A 86 -4.13 -3.31 20.29
N GLY A 87 -5.39 -3.63 19.94
CA GLY A 87 -5.72 -4.82 19.15
C GLY A 87 -5.00 -4.86 17.80
N ALA A 88 -4.84 -3.72 17.15
CA ALA A 88 -4.16 -3.62 15.86
C ALA A 88 -2.63 -3.74 15.97
N VAL A 89 -2.02 -3.33 17.09
CA VAL A 89 -0.55 -3.31 17.28
C VAL A 89 -0.02 -4.59 17.96
N LEU A 90 -0.87 -5.33 18.67
CA LEU A 90 -0.49 -6.52 19.44
C LEU A 90 0.29 -7.58 18.64
N PRO A 91 -0.13 -8.00 17.43
CA PRO A 91 0.60 -9.01 16.66
C PRO A 91 2.05 -8.59 16.36
N PHE A 92 2.26 -7.30 16.06
CA PHE A 92 3.60 -6.76 15.85
C PHE A 92 4.44 -6.80 17.13
N LEU A 93 3.90 -6.36 18.26
CA LEU A 93 4.62 -6.37 19.54
C LEU A 93 5.01 -7.77 19.99
N VAL A 94 4.12 -8.75 19.79
CA VAL A 94 4.40 -10.16 20.09
C VAL A 94 5.51 -10.68 19.19
N GLY A 95 5.44 -10.43 17.88
CA GLY A 95 6.49 -10.82 16.94
C GLY A 95 7.85 -10.18 17.27
N PHE A 96 7.84 -8.89 17.61
CA PHE A 96 9.05 -8.16 18.02
C PHE A 96 9.64 -8.73 19.32
N ALA A 97 8.81 -8.98 20.33
CA ALA A 97 9.27 -9.54 21.60
C ALA A 97 9.86 -10.95 21.38
N LEU A 98 9.15 -11.84 20.70
CA LEU A 98 9.61 -13.20 20.43
C LEU A 98 10.93 -13.22 19.65
N GLY A 99 11.06 -12.39 18.60
CA GLY A 99 12.27 -12.33 17.79
C GLY A 99 13.50 -11.75 18.52
N ASN A 100 13.31 -11.01 19.61
CA ASN A 100 14.40 -10.51 20.45
C ASN A 100 14.71 -11.42 21.65
N LEU A 101 13.71 -12.16 22.15
CA LEU A 101 13.87 -13.07 23.29
C LEU A 101 14.47 -14.42 22.90
N ASP A 102 14.24 -14.88 21.67
CA ASP A 102 14.65 -16.20 21.22
C ASP A 102 15.28 -16.15 19.81
N PRO A 103 16.62 -16.32 19.71
CA PRO A 103 17.33 -16.36 18.44
C PRO A 103 16.91 -17.51 17.52
N GLU A 104 16.48 -18.65 18.05
CA GLU A 104 16.01 -19.79 17.26
C GLU A 104 14.65 -19.49 16.63
N LEU A 105 13.73 -18.89 17.39
CA LEU A 105 12.46 -18.39 16.84
C LEU A 105 12.70 -17.33 15.77
N ARG A 106 13.63 -16.40 16.00
CA ARG A 106 14.00 -15.39 15.00
C ARG A 106 14.49 -16.04 13.71
N GLU A 107 15.39 -17.01 13.80
CA GLU A 107 15.90 -17.72 12.62
C GLU A 107 14.80 -18.50 11.90
N PHE A 108 13.96 -19.21 12.66
CA PHE A 108 12.82 -19.97 12.14
C PHE A 108 11.85 -19.08 11.35
N PHE A 109 11.39 -17.97 11.93
CA PHE A 109 10.47 -17.05 11.25
C PHE A 109 11.11 -16.28 10.10
N SER A 110 12.41 -15.98 10.17
CA SER A 110 13.12 -15.29 9.08
C SER A 110 13.15 -16.12 7.78
N LYS A 111 13.24 -17.45 7.90
CA LYS A 111 13.18 -18.37 6.74
C LYS A 111 11.79 -18.42 6.12
N ALA A 112 10.74 -18.28 6.93
CA ALA A 112 9.34 -18.33 6.47
C ALA A 112 9.03 -17.21 5.47
N VAL A 113 9.63 -16.02 5.63
CA VAL A 113 9.42 -14.87 4.73
C VAL A 113 9.69 -15.23 3.26
N GLN A 114 10.83 -15.86 2.97
CA GLN A 114 11.18 -16.23 1.59
C GLN A 114 10.21 -17.26 1.02
N THR A 115 9.80 -18.22 1.85
CA THR A 115 8.81 -19.24 1.47
C THR A 115 7.44 -18.64 1.21
N LEU A 116 7.03 -17.60 1.93
CA LEU A 116 5.73 -16.96 1.79
C LEU A 116 5.58 -16.12 0.52
N ILE A 117 6.67 -15.66 -0.10
CA ILE A 117 6.60 -14.78 -1.29
C ILE A 117 5.87 -15.43 -2.47
N PRO A 118 6.18 -16.68 -2.89
CA PRO A 118 5.39 -17.40 -3.88
C PRO A 118 3.91 -17.53 -3.51
N PHE A 119 3.58 -17.71 -2.22
CA PHE A 119 2.19 -17.78 -1.76
C PHE A 119 1.50 -16.41 -1.78
N PHE A 120 2.21 -15.31 -1.49
CA PHE A 120 1.68 -13.97 -1.67
C PHE A 120 1.34 -13.71 -3.14
N ALA A 121 2.22 -14.10 -4.07
CA ALA A 121 1.96 -13.97 -5.49
C ALA A 121 0.76 -14.83 -5.94
N PHE A 122 0.67 -16.07 -5.46
CA PHE A 122 -0.45 -16.98 -5.77
C PHE A 122 -1.77 -16.48 -5.19
N ALA A 123 -1.79 -16.10 -3.91
CA ALA A 123 -2.96 -15.56 -3.23
C ALA A 123 -3.42 -14.27 -3.92
N LEU A 124 -2.49 -13.38 -4.29
CA LEU A 124 -2.80 -12.18 -5.07
C LEU A 124 -3.51 -12.55 -6.38
N GLY A 125 -2.99 -13.52 -7.14
CA GLY A 125 -3.65 -14.01 -8.36
C GLY A 125 -5.07 -14.54 -8.10
N ASN A 126 -5.26 -15.30 -7.01
CA ASN A 126 -6.56 -15.90 -6.67
C ASN A 126 -7.59 -14.88 -6.12
N THR A 127 -7.13 -13.75 -5.58
CA THR A 127 -8.01 -12.73 -4.99
C THR A 127 -8.45 -11.68 -6.01
N ILE A 128 -7.90 -11.69 -7.24
CA ILE A 128 -8.29 -10.76 -8.30
C ILE A 128 -9.68 -11.17 -8.82
N ASP A 129 -10.69 -10.39 -8.44
CA ASP A 129 -12.02 -10.45 -9.02
C ASP A 129 -12.22 -9.28 -10.00
N LEU A 130 -12.08 -9.57 -11.29
CA LEU A 130 -12.24 -8.57 -12.35
C LEU A 130 -13.68 -8.04 -12.47
N THR A 131 -14.67 -8.73 -11.89
CA THR A 131 -16.06 -8.25 -11.90
C THR A 131 -16.20 -6.97 -11.08
N VAL A 132 -15.37 -6.77 -10.05
CA VAL A 132 -15.34 -5.54 -9.25
C VAL A 132 -14.91 -4.34 -10.09
N ILE A 133 -14.04 -4.53 -11.09
CA ILE A 133 -13.66 -3.46 -12.04
C ILE A 133 -14.88 -3.07 -12.89
N ALA A 134 -15.69 -4.04 -13.31
CA ALA A 134 -16.90 -3.75 -14.06
C ALA A 134 -17.95 -3.00 -13.21
N GLN A 135 -18.00 -3.29 -11.90
CA GLN A 135 -18.91 -2.63 -10.95
C GLN A 135 -18.50 -1.18 -10.65
N THR A 136 -17.22 -0.94 -10.37
CA THR A 136 -16.70 0.41 -10.04
C THR A 136 -16.41 1.24 -11.28
N GLY A 137 -16.22 0.57 -12.42
CA GLY A 137 -15.97 1.18 -13.72
C GLY A 137 -14.72 2.06 -13.74
N LEU A 138 -14.82 3.17 -14.47
CA LEU A 138 -13.71 4.10 -14.67
C LEU A 138 -13.25 4.74 -13.35
N LEU A 139 -14.15 4.98 -12.39
CA LEU A 139 -13.80 5.62 -11.13
C LEU A 139 -12.80 4.78 -10.33
N GLY A 140 -13.03 3.47 -10.21
CA GLY A 140 -12.12 2.56 -9.52
C GLY A 140 -10.75 2.49 -10.21
N ILE A 141 -10.73 2.50 -11.54
CA ILE A 141 -9.48 2.52 -12.31
C ILE A 141 -8.69 3.81 -12.07
N LEU A 142 -9.38 4.96 -12.13
CA LEU A 142 -8.78 6.25 -11.85
C LEU A 142 -8.26 6.33 -10.41
N LEU A 143 -8.97 5.75 -9.45
CA LEU A 143 -8.48 5.66 -8.07
C LEU A 143 -7.19 4.85 -7.98
N GLY A 144 -7.12 3.67 -8.61
CA GLY A 144 -5.89 2.87 -8.63
C GLY A 144 -4.71 3.61 -9.26
N VAL A 145 -4.94 4.32 -10.36
CA VAL A 145 -3.91 5.18 -10.98
C VAL A 145 -3.54 6.34 -10.06
N ALA A 146 -4.52 6.95 -9.38
CA ALA A 146 -4.29 8.02 -8.43
C ALA A 146 -3.45 7.56 -7.23
N VAL A 147 -3.64 6.34 -6.73
CA VAL A 147 -2.77 5.75 -5.69
C VAL A 147 -1.33 5.78 -6.17
N ILE A 148 -1.03 5.21 -7.35
CA ILE A 148 0.33 5.14 -7.90
C ILE A 148 0.97 6.54 -8.00
N ILE A 149 0.21 7.53 -8.46
CA ILE A 149 0.73 8.89 -8.66
C ILE A 149 0.92 9.61 -7.31
N VAL A 150 -0.12 9.62 -6.48
CA VAL A 150 -0.18 10.42 -5.25
C VAL A 150 0.73 9.86 -4.17
N THR A 151 0.83 8.53 -4.04
CA THR A 151 1.74 7.89 -3.09
C THR A 151 3.12 7.67 -3.71
N GLY A 152 3.19 7.29 -4.98
CA GLY A 152 4.45 6.96 -5.65
C GLY A 152 5.37 8.16 -5.85
N ILE A 153 4.87 9.37 -6.16
CA ILE A 153 5.74 10.54 -6.31
C ILE A 153 6.52 10.84 -5.01
N PRO A 154 5.86 11.00 -3.85
CA PRO A 154 6.56 11.13 -2.56
C PRO A 154 7.51 9.97 -2.27
N LEU A 155 7.09 8.73 -2.54
CA LEU A 155 7.92 7.54 -2.27
C LEU A 155 9.17 7.49 -3.15
N ILE A 156 9.08 7.86 -4.44
CA ILE A 156 10.24 7.97 -5.35
C ILE A 156 11.21 9.05 -4.86
N ILE A 157 10.68 10.17 -4.38
CA ILE A 157 11.49 11.26 -3.85
C ILE A 157 12.19 10.81 -2.57
N ALA A 158 11.47 10.16 -1.65
CA ALA A 158 12.03 9.62 -0.41
C ALA A 158 13.11 8.56 -0.68
N ASP A 159 12.85 7.64 -1.61
CA ASP A 159 13.81 6.62 -2.04
C ASP A 159 15.12 7.25 -2.53
N LYS A 160 15.03 8.26 -3.40
CA LYS A 160 16.21 8.93 -3.95
C LYS A 160 16.95 9.84 -2.97
N LEU A 161 16.21 10.63 -2.20
CA LEU A 161 16.81 11.69 -1.37
C LEU A 161 17.18 11.21 0.03
N ILE A 162 16.45 10.25 0.57
CA ILE A 162 16.62 9.75 1.94
C ILE A 162 17.22 8.34 1.91
N GLY A 163 16.67 7.46 1.07
CA GLY A 163 17.13 6.07 0.93
C GLY A 163 18.44 5.91 0.16
N GLY A 164 18.83 6.92 -0.64
CA GLY A 164 19.98 6.83 -1.55
C GLY A 164 19.75 5.87 -2.72
N GLY A 165 18.52 5.40 -2.91
CA GLY A 165 18.11 4.53 -4.01
C GLY A 165 17.90 5.32 -5.31
N ASP A 166 17.42 4.60 -6.32
CA ASP A 166 17.32 5.14 -7.68
C ASP A 166 15.86 5.48 -8.09
N GLY A 167 14.92 5.35 -7.15
CA GLY A 167 13.48 5.51 -7.34
C GLY A 167 12.75 4.18 -7.59
N THR A 168 13.45 3.08 -7.83
CA THR A 168 12.84 1.77 -8.09
C THR A 168 12.05 1.28 -6.88
N ALA A 169 12.61 1.41 -5.67
CA ALA A 169 11.91 1.01 -4.44
C ALA A 169 10.66 1.87 -4.20
N GLY A 170 10.76 3.17 -4.48
CA GLY A 170 9.64 4.10 -4.37
C GLY A 170 8.46 3.75 -5.28
N ILE A 171 8.73 3.34 -6.54
CA ILE A 171 7.66 2.86 -7.44
C ILE A 171 7.12 1.51 -6.97
N ALA A 172 7.99 0.58 -6.59
CA ALA A 172 7.56 -0.73 -6.11
C ALA A 172 6.61 -0.62 -4.91
N ALA A 173 6.81 0.39 -4.05
CA ALA A 173 6.01 0.64 -2.86
C ALA A 173 4.67 1.35 -3.15
N SER A 174 4.44 1.87 -4.36
CA SER A 174 3.26 2.68 -4.70
C SER A 174 2.03 1.84 -5.08
N SER A 175 1.73 0.79 -4.31
CA SER A 175 0.62 -0.14 -4.53
C SER A 175 -0.34 -0.17 -3.35
N SER A 176 -1.57 -0.62 -3.57
CA SER A 176 -2.54 -0.87 -2.48
C SER A 176 -2.47 -2.34 -2.05
N ALA A 177 -2.41 -2.60 -0.75
CA ALA A 177 -2.42 -3.96 -0.20
C ALA A 177 -3.80 -4.64 -0.31
N GLY A 178 -3.83 -5.96 -0.53
CA GLY A 178 -5.10 -6.72 -0.53
C GLY A 178 -5.88 -6.62 0.78
N ALA A 179 -5.18 -6.52 1.91
CA ALA A 179 -5.81 -6.31 3.21
C ALA A 179 -6.59 -4.98 3.31
N ALA A 180 -6.27 -3.98 2.48
CA ALA A 180 -6.96 -2.70 2.46
C ALA A 180 -8.44 -2.82 2.08
N VAL A 181 -8.83 -3.88 1.35
CA VAL A 181 -10.22 -4.12 0.94
C VAL A 181 -11.15 -4.31 2.15
N ALA A 182 -10.64 -4.91 3.23
CA ALA A 182 -11.40 -5.13 4.46
C ALA A 182 -11.49 -3.87 5.33
N THR A 183 -10.55 -2.92 5.18
CA THR A 183 -10.41 -1.76 6.05
C THR A 183 -11.67 -0.89 6.14
N PRO A 184 -12.38 -0.54 5.05
CA PRO A 184 -13.58 0.30 5.16
C PRO A 184 -14.66 -0.31 6.05
N VAL A 185 -14.87 -1.63 5.98
CA VAL A 185 -15.84 -2.35 6.82
C VAL A 185 -15.40 -2.34 8.28
N LEU A 186 -14.13 -2.68 8.55
CA LEU A 186 -13.58 -2.66 9.92
C LEU A 186 -13.70 -1.27 10.56
N ILE A 187 -13.41 -0.21 9.82
CA ILE A 187 -13.57 1.17 10.28
C ILE A 187 -15.05 1.50 10.54
N ALA A 188 -15.98 1.03 9.69
CA ALA A 188 -17.41 1.24 9.88
C ALA A 188 -18.01 0.46 11.06
N GLU A 189 -17.39 -0.64 11.46
CA GLU A 189 -17.72 -1.36 12.70
C GLU A 189 -17.31 -0.56 13.94
N MET A 190 -16.13 0.08 13.89
CA MET A 190 -15.61 0.91 14.98
C MET A 190 -16.31 2.27 15.05
N VAL A 191 -16.64 2.86 13.91
CA VAL A 191 -17.22 4.19 13.77
C VAL A 191 -18.44 4.11 12.85
N PRO A 192 -19.67 3.96 13.41
CA PRO A 192 -20.89 3.71 12.64
C PRO A 192 -21.23 4.74 11.58
N ALA A 193 -20.72 5.98 11.69
CA ALA A 193 -20.90 7.04 10.69
C ALA A 193 -20.36 6.66 9.29
N PHE A 194 -19.42 5.72 9.21
CA PHE A 194 -18.88 5.22 7.96
C PHE A 194 -19.68 4.07 7.33
N LYS A 195 -20.69 3.51 8.01
CA LYS A 195 -21.50 2.41 7.47
C LYS A 195 -22.12 2.68 6.09
N PRO A 196 -22.65 3.88 5.79
CA PRO A 196 -23.25 4.16 4.48
C PRO A 196 -22.24 4.07 3.32
N MET A 197 -20.97 4.42 3.56
CA MET A 197 -19.94 4.47 2.51
C MET A 197 -19.06 3.23 2.45
N ALA A 198 -19.04 2.40 3.50
CA ALA A 198 -18.19 1.21 3.59
C ALA A 198 -18.32 0.28 2.36
N PRO A 199 -19.53 -0.09 1.88
CA PRO A 199 -19.64 -0.97 0.71
C PRO A 199 -19.00 -0.39 -0.55
N ALA A 200 -19.30 0.88 -0.86
CA ALA A 200 -18.75 1.54 -2.05
C ALA A 200 -17.23 1.76 -1.94
N ALA A 201 -16.76 2.15 -0.74
CA ALA A 201 -15.34 2.28 -0.45
C ALA A 201 -14.59 0.94 -0.62
N THR A 202 -15.14 -0.16 -0.11
CA THR A 202 -14.57 -1.51 -0.27
C THR A 202 -14.43 -1.90 -1.74
N SER A 203 -15.48 -1.69 -2.56
CA SER A 203 -15.40 -1.99 -4.00
C SER A 203 -14.35 -1.14 -4.72
N LEU A 204 -14.28 0.16 -4.42
CA LEU A 204 -13.30 1.08 -4.99
C LEU A 204 -11.86 0.69 -4.60
N VAL A 205 -11.63 0.38 -3.33
CA VAL A 205 -10.32 -0.08 -2.83
C VAL A 205 -9.93 -1.40 -3.49
N ALA A 206 -10.86 -2.35 -3.63
CA ALA A 206 -10.59 -3.61 -4.33
C ALA A 206 -10.15 -3.39 -5.78
N THR A 207 -10.80 -2.46 -6.50
CA THR A 207 -10.36 -2.11 -7.85
C THR A 207 -8.98 -1.44 -7.85
N ALA A 208 -8.70 -0.57 -6.89
CA ALA A 208 -7.39 0.06 -6.74
C ALA A 208 -6.27 -0.97 -6.47
N VAL A 209 -6.54 -1.98 -5.64
CA VAL A 209 -5.64 -3.13 -5.41
C VAL A 209 -5.35 -3.86 -6.72
N ILE A 210 -6.37 -4.19 -7.52
CA ILE A 210 -6.16 -4.90 -8.79
C ILE A 210 -5.33 -4.05 -9.76
N VAL A 211 -5.71 -2.78 -9.94
CA VAL A 211 -5.04 -1.86 -10.87
C VAL A 211 -3.58 -1.64 -10.47
N THR A 212 -3.32 -1.38 -9.19
CA THR A 212 -1.95 -1.20 -8.71
C THR A 212 -1.13 -2.50 -8.80
N SER A 213 -1.75 -3.66 -8.55
CA SER A 213 -1.08 -4.97 -8.68
C SER A 213 -0.63 -5.28 -10.10
N ILE A 214 -1.30 -4.72 -11.11
CA ILE A 214 -0.92 -4.86 -12.53
C ILE A 214 0.07 -3.78 -12.93
N LEU A 215 -0.22 -2.52 -12.63
CA LEU A 215 0.56 -1.39 -13.15
C LEU A 215 1.90 -1.22 -12.44
N VAL A 216 1.98 -1.43 -11.13
CA VAL A 216 3.22 -1.19 -10.36
C VAL A 216 4.38 -2.08 -10.81
N PRO A 217 4.22 -3.41 -11.03
CA PRO A 217 5.29 -4.24 -11.58
C PRO A 217 5.78 -3.76 -12.95
N ILE A 218 4.85 -3.37 -13.83
CA ILE A 218 5.17 -2.89 -15.19
C ILE A 218 5.96 -1.59 -15.10
N LEU A 219 5.47 -0.62 -14.33
CA LEU A 219 6.11 0.68 -14.15
C LEU A 219 7.49 0.53 -13.51
N THR A 220 7.62 -0.33 -12.49
CA THR A 220 8.90 -0.59 -11.83
C THR A 220 9.90 -1.23 -12.79
N SER A 221 9.48 -2.22 -13.58
CA SER A 221 10.35 -2.87 -14.58
C SER A 221 10.87 -1.87 -15.62
N ILE A 222 9.98 -1.03 -16.17
CA ILE A 222 10.33 -0.01 -17.15
C ILE A 222 11.32 1.00 -16.53
N TRP A 223 11.06 1.45 -15.30
CA TRP A 223 11.91 2.40 -14.60
C TRP A 223 13.30 1.82 -14.31
N SER A 224 13.37 0.65 -13.69
CA SER A 224 14.63 -0.01 -13.32
C SER A 224 15.52 -0.23 -14.55
N ARG A 225 14.94 -0.69 -15.67
CA ARG A 225 15.67 -0.83 -16.94
C ARG A 225 16.23 0.50 -17.44
N LYS A 226 15.44 1.58 -17.40
CA LYS A 226 15.88 2.91 -17.83
C LYS A 226 17.02 3.45 -16.97
N VAL A 227 16.93 3.29 -15.66
CA VAL A 227 17.95 3.81 -14.73
C VAL A 227 19.26 3.02 -14.86
N LYS A 228 19.20 1.69 -14.90
CA LYS A 228 20.38 0.84 -15.11
C LYS A 228 21.07 1.13 -16.45
N ALA A 229 20.30 1.30 -17.53
CA ALA A 229 20.85 1.69 -18.83
C ALA A 229 21.53 3.06 -18.81
N ARG A 230 20.96 4.04 -18.07
CA ARG A 230 21.57 5.36 -17.89
C ARG A 230 22.88 5.29 -17.10
N ALA A 231 22.92 4.52 -16.02
CA ALA A 231 24.13 4.33 -15.21
C ALA A 231 25.27 3.73 -16.05
N ALA A 232 25.00 2.65 -16.78
CA ALA A 232 25.99 2.02 -17.68
C ALA A 232 26.54 3.00 -18.73
N LYS A 233 25.68 3.84 -19.32
CA LYS A 233 26.10 4.87 -20.28
C LYS A 233 27.04 5.90 -19.66
N ILE A 234 26.78 6.33 -18.43
CA ILE A 234 27.61 7.31 -17.72
C ILE A 234 28.98 6.70 -17.41
N GLU A 235 29.02 5.44 -16.97
CA GLU A 235 30.26 4.72 -16.67
C GLU A 235 31.15 4.60 -17.91
N ILE A 236 30.59 4.21 -19.06
CA ILE A 236 31.31 4.13 -20.34
C ILE A 236 31.87 5.51 -20.75
N LEU A 237 31.11 6.59 -20.57
CA LEU A 237 31.58 7.93 -20.91
C LEU A 237 32.66 8.44 -19.93
N GLY A 238 32.66 7.95 -18.69
CA GLY A 238 33.65 8.27 -17.68
C GLY A 238 34.97 7.53 -17.87
N THR A 239 34.95 6.30 -18.38
CA THR A 239 36.17 5.49 -18.63
C THR A 239 36.90 5.86 -19.92
N VAL A 240 36.27 6.63 -20.81
CA VAL A 240 36.85 7.12 -22.08
C VAL A 240 37.57 8.49 -21.91
N LYS A 241 37.54 9.09 -20.72
CA LYS A 241 38.29 10.30 -20.37
C LYS A 241 39.56 9.96 -19.60
#